data_AF-A0A5K1ANM8-F1
#
_entry.id   AF-A0A5K1ANM8-F1
#
_cell.length_a   1.000
_cell.length_b   1.000
_cell.length_c   1.000
_cell.angle_alpha   90.00
_cell.angle_beta   90.00
_cell.angle_gamma   90.00
#
_symmetry.space_group_name_H-M   'P 1'
#
loop_
_entity.id
_entity.type
_entity.pdbx_description
1 polymer ?
#
loop_
_entity_poly.entity_id
_entity_poly.type
_entity_poly.pdbx_seq_one_letter_code
_entity_poly.pdbx_strand_id
1 'polypeptide(L)' 'YIMMAEPDHIFVNPLPNLARGEYPAAFPFFYIKPNENEKLIRKFYPEEKGPITDIDPIGNSPVIIKK' A
#
# COMPACT_ATOMS: atom_id res chain seq x y z
N TYR A 1 4.87 -14.64 22.21
CA TYR A 1 5.05 -14.12 23.58
C TYR A 1 5.03 -12.61 23.49
N ILE A 2 4.42 -11.93 24.47
CA ILE A 2 4.45 -10.47 24.60
C ILE A 2 5.25 -10.19 25.88
N MET A 3 6.34 -9.43 25.78
CA MET A 3 7.10 -8.96 26.93
C MET A 3 6.87 -7.45 27.07
N MET A 4 6.33 -7.04 28.22
CA MET A 4 6.17 -5.63 28.58
C MET A 4 7.28 -5.27 29.56
N ALA A 5 8.17 -4.37 29.18
CA ALA A 5 9.29 -3.94 30.03
C ALA A 5 8.92 -2.73 30.90
N GLU A 6 8.04 -1.86 30.37
CA GLU A 6 7.45 -0.65 30.98
C GLU A 6 6.02 -0.48 30.39
N PRO A 7 5.08 0.27 31.02
CA PRO A 7 3.68 0.35 30.55
C PRO A 7 3.51 0.88 29.12
N ASP A 8 4.51 1.57 28.59
CA ASP A 8 4.56 2.15 27.25
C ASP A 8 5.44 1.36 26.25
N HIS A 9 6.10 0.29 26.70
CA HIS A 9 7.01 -0.49 25.87
C HIS A 9 6.58 -1.96 25.78
N ILE A 10 6.04 -2.33 24.61
CA ILE A 10 5.67 -3.70 24.25
C ILE A 10 6.67 -4.25 23.23
N PHE A 11 7.39 -5.30 23.60
CA PHE A 11 8.20 -6.07 22.67
C PHE A 11 7.35 -7.18 22.04
N VAL A 12 7.19 -7.10 20.72
CA VAL A 12 6.51 -8.10 19.90
C VAL A 12 7.51 -8.80 18.99
N ASN A 13 7.22 -10.06 18.67
CA ASN A 13 7.94 -10.71 17.58
C ASN A 13 7.72 -9.91 16.30
N PRO A 14 8.77 -9.70 15.48
CA PRO A 14 8.61 -9.03 14.20
C PRO A 14 7.64 -9.82 13.32
N LEU A 15 6.92 -9.11 12.46
CA LEU A 15 6.11 -9.73 11.42
C LEU A 15 6.99 -10.70 10.63
N PRO A 16 6.59 -11.97 10.41
CA PRO A 16 7.36 -12.85 9.54
C PRO A 16 7.51 -12.20 8.17
N ASN A 17 8.64 -12.43 7.50
CA ASN A 17 8.82 -11.96 6.13
C ASN A 17 7.72 -12.57 5.25
N LEU A 18 6.81 -11.73 4.78
CA LEU A 18 5.67 -12.15 3.96
C LEU A 18 6.05 -12.32 2.48
N ALA A 19 7.20 -11.79 2.05
CA ALA A 19 7.68 -11.92 0.68
C ALA A 19 8.23 -13.33 0.40
N ARG A 20 8.01 -13.85 -0.82
CA ARG A 20 8.43 -15.19 -1.24
C ARG A 20 9.02 -15.18 -2.65
N GLY A 21 10.33 -15.36 -2.81
CA GLY A 21 10.97 -15.43 -4.14
C GLY A 21 10.66 -14.18 -4.97
N GLU A 22 9.94 -14.36 -6.08
CA GLU A 22 9.49 -13.28 -6.98
C GLU A 22 8.13 -12.67 -6.58
N TYR A 23 7.57 -13.06 -5.43
CA TYR A 23 6.33 -12.51 -4.87
C TYR A 23 6.65 -11.52 -3.74
N PRO A 24 6.74 -10.21 -4.04
CA PRO A 24 6.96 -9.22 -3.01
C PRO A 24 5.73 -9.07 -2.13
N ALA A 25 5.96 -8.76 -0.85
CA ALA A 25 4.90 -8.36 0.06
C ALA A 25 5.06 -6.87 0.38
N ALA A 26 4.04 -6.10 0.05
CA ALA A 26 3.98 -4.68 0.36
C ALA A 26 2.64 -4.37 1.02
N PHE A 27 2.65 -3.44 1.97
CA PHE A 27 1.43 -2.90 2.51
C PHE A 27 1.03 -1.65 1.70
N PRO A 28 -0.22 -1.57 1.21
CA PRO A 28 -0.67 -0.44 0.40
C PRO A 28 -0.93 0.80 1.27
N PHE A 29 0.06 1.70 1.35
CA PHE A 29 -0.09 3.04 1.95
C PHE A 29 -0.52 4.06 0.88
N PHE A 30 -1.70 3.87 0.31
CA PHE A 30 -2.24 4.77 -0.71
C PHE A 30 -2.82 6.03 -0.08
N TYR A 31 -2.50 7.20 -0.64
CA TYR A 31 -3.06 8.49 -0.24
C TYR A 31 -4.02 9.07 -1.29
N ILE A 32 -3.95 8.61 -2.54
CA ILE A 32 -4.93 8.94 -3.58
C ILE A 32 -5.47 7.63 -4.16
N LYS A 33 -6.78 7.43 -4.02
CA LYS A 33 -7.51 6.38 -4.75
C LYS A 33 -8.28 7.00 -5.92
N PRO A 34 -8.07 6.48 -7.15
CA PRO A 34 -8.73 7.01 -8.34
C PRO A 34 -10.26 7.04 -8.28
N ASN A 35 -10.86 5.98 -7.76
CA ASN A 35 -12.31 5.85 -7.58
C ASN A 35 -12.91 6.91 -6.63
N GLU A 36 -12.15 7.38 -5.64
CA GLU A 36 -12.57 8.43 -4.70
C GLU A 36 -12.33 9.85 -5.26
N ASN A 37 -11.56 9.98 -6.35
CA ASN A 37 -11.08 11.25 -6.89
C ASN A 37 -11.39 11.44 -8.39
N GLU A 38 -12.48 10.83 -8.86
CA GLU A 38 -12.86 10.76 -10.29
C GLU A 38 -12.78 12.11 -11.01
N LYS A 39 -13.40 13.15 -10.47
CA LYS A 39 -13.46 14.49 -11.09
C LYS A 39 -12.08 15.09 -11.36
N LEU A 40 -11.11 14.81 -10.49
CA LEU A 40 -9.73 15.29 -10.67
C LEU A 40 -9.02 14.47 -11.75
N ILE A 41 -9.20 13.15 -11.72
CA ILE A 41 -8.55 12.23 -12.65
C ILE A 41 -9.06 12.38 -14.07
N ARG A 42 -10.36 12.64 -14.28
CA ARG A 42 -10.93 12.84 -15.62
C ARG A 42 -10.31 14.00 -16.41
N LYS A 43 -9.66 14.95 -15.73
CA LYS A 43 -8.88 16.01 -16.39
C LYS A 43 -7.66 15.49 -17.14
N PHE A 44 -7.13 14.33 -16.75
CA PHE A 44 -5.92 13.71 -17.32
C PHE A 44 -6.22 12.35 -18.00
N TYR A 45 -7.31 11.71 -17.60
CA TYR A 45 -7.78 10.43 -18.11
C TYR A 45 -9.26 10.52 -18.54
N PRO A 46 -9.54 11.04 -19.76
CA PRO A 46 -10.88 11.17 -20.29
C PRO A 46 -11.64 9.83 -20.33
N GLU A 47 -12.97 9.87 -20.35
CA GLU A 47 -13.83 8.67 -20.42
C GLU A 47 -13.49 7.74 -21.59
N GLU A 48 -13.05 8.32 -22.71
CA GLU A 48 -12.60 7.64 -23.92
C GLU A 48 -11.43 6.67 -23.69
N LYS A 49 -10.61 6.93 -22.66
CA LYS A 49 -9.44 6.10 -22.35
C LYS A 49 -9.80 4.85 -21.56
N GLY A 50 -10.95 4.83 -20.89
CA GLY A 50 -11.40 3.70 -20.10
C GLY A 50 -12.02 4.05 -18.73
N PRO A 51 -12.38 3.02 -17.96
CA PRO A 51 -12.85 3.17 -16.59
C PRO A 51 -11.73 3.62 -15.64
N ILE A 52 -12.10 4.37 -14.59
CA ILE A 52 -11.13 4.88 -13.60
C ILE A 52 -10.45 3.77 -12.79
N THR A 53 -11.08 2.60 -12.72
CA THR A 53 -10.54 1.41 -12.06
C THR A 53 -9.28 0.85 -12.74
N ASP A 54 -8.98 1.29 -13.95
CA ASP A 54 -7.75 0.90 -14.66
C ASP A 54 -6.51 1.66 -14.16
N ILE A 55 -6.73 2.69 -13.33
CA ILE A 55 -5.65 3.47 -12.73
C ILE A 55 -5.38 2.91 -11.33
N ASP A 56 -4.13 2.52 -11.09
CA ASP A 56 -3.71 2.06 -9.78
C ASP A 56 -3.72 3.21 -8.74
N PRO A 57 -4.08 2.92 -7.48
CA PRO A 57 -3.93 3.87 -6.39
C PRO A 57 -2.50 4.37 -6.20
N ILE A 58 -2.35 5.66 -5.88
CA ILE A 58 -1.05 6.31 -5.70
C ILE A 58 -0.75 6.42 -4.20
N GLY A 59 0.47 6.03 -3.81
CA GLY A 59 0.89 5.94 -2.41
C GLY A 59 2.39 5.93 -2.24
N ASN A 60 2.88 6.37 -1.08
CA ASN A 60 4.26 6.14 -0.65
C ASN A 60 4.36 4.72 -0.08
N SER A 61 4.14 3.71 -0.92
CA SER A 61 4.34 2.33 -0.48
C SER A 61 5.84 2.02 -0.56
N PRO A 62 6.54 1.76 0.57
CA PRO A 62 7.83 1.10 0.50
C PRO A 62 7.58 -0.31 -0.05
N VAL A 63 7.86 -0.51 -1.33
CA VAL A 63 7.78 -1.83 -1.96
C VAL A 63 9.16 -2.46 -1.88
N ILE A 64 9.27 -3.54 -1.10
CA ILE A 64 10.43 -4.42 -1.15
C ILE A 64 10.17 -5.44 -2.27
N ILE A 65 10.68 -5.17 -3.47
CA ILE A 65 10.49 -6.06 -4.63
C ILE A 65 11.43 -7.27 -4.56
N LYS A 66 12.69 -7.05 -4.16
CA LYS A 66 13.71 -8.10 -4.02
C LYS A 66 14.77 -7.65 -3.01
N LYS A 67 15.40 -8.61 -2.33
CA LYS A 67 16.52 -8.37 -1.43
C LYS A 67 17.80 -8.11 -2.21
#